data_AF-X6LP98-F1
#
_entry.id   AF-X6LP98-F1
#
_cell.length_a   1.000
_cell.length_b   1.000
_cell.length_c   1.000
_cell.angle_alpha   90.00
_cell.angle_beta   90.00
_cell.angle_gamma   90.00
#
_symmetry.space_group_name_H-M   'P 1'
#
loop_
_entity.id
_entity.type
_entity.pdbx_description
1 polymer ?
#
loop_
_entity_poly.entity_id
_entity_poly.type
_entity_poly.pdbx_seq_one_letter_code
_entity_poly.pdbx_strand_id
1 'polypeptide(L)'
;VMNGIAGIWGSLLTVIATLRSAFAKDVALCVSLGENITKSVSKYMRPWLMQQQDKEFKQWVDFLFSTFCKMIGVGLALMLARVVSAFHSAIKGGNAMAHALFRVLATKKLLPTDLQNAVASGAAASSSSSSGAHLDSHAGREAIEQNGLFILLQYGLAFYGFYWQVSQGFQLRSWIFRLILLPFTLTESILTWLAAY
;
A
#
# COMPACT_ATOMS: atom_id res chain seq x y z
N VAL A 1 -30.57 18.14 -21.83
CA VAL A 1 -29.21 18.60 -21.41
C VAL A 1 -29.09 18.72 -19.88
N MET A 2 -30.05 19.32 -19.18
CA MET A 2 -30.02 19.49 -17.71
C MET A 2 -29.90 18.17 -16.90
N ASN A 3 -30.54 17.08 -17.35
CA ASN A 3 -30.47 15.79 -16.65
C ASN A 3 -29.11 15.08 -16.79
N GLY A 4 -28.36 15.32 -17.88
CA GLY A 4 -27.04 14.71 -18.10
C GLY A 4 -25.97 15.34 -17.20
N ILE A 5 -26.04 16.66 -17.02
CA ILE A 5 -25.14 17.41 -16.14
C ILE A 5 -25.33 16.96 -14.68
N ALA A 6 -26.57 16.75 -14.24
CA ALA A 6 -26.85 16.22 -12.90
C ALA A 6 -26.22 14.84 -12.63
N GLY A 7 -26.23 13.94 -13.63
CA GLY A 7 -25.58 12.62 -13.52
C GLY A 7 -24.04 12.71 -13.43
N ILE A 8 -23.44 13.65 -14.16
CA ILE A 8 -21.98 13.89 -14.10
C ILE A 8 -21.60 14.46 -12.73
N TRP A 9 -22.36 15.42 -12.20
CA TRP A 9 -22.14 15.94 -10.85
C TRP A 9 -22.34 14.90 -9.77
N GLY A 10 -23.37 14.04 -9.88
CA GLY A 10 -23.63 12.97 -8.92
C GLY A 10 -22.50 11.92 -8.87
N SER A 11 -22.02 11.49 -10.03
CA SER A 11 -20.88 10.55 -10.10
C SER A 11 -19.57 11.19 -9.60
N LEU A 12 -19.30 12.46 -9.96
CA LEU A 12 -18.15 13.20 -9.47
C LEU A 12 -18.17 13.34 -7.93
N LEU A 13 -19.31 13.75 -7.36
CA LEU A 13 -19.46 13.90 -5.91
C LEU A 13 -19.34 12.56 -5.18
N THR A 14 -19.82 11.48 -5.78
CA THR A 14 -19.68 10.12 -5.24
C THR A 14 -18.21 9.71 -5.14
N VAL A 15 -17.41 9.99 -6.19
CA VAL A 15 -15.96 9.71 -6.18
C VAL A 15 -15.25 10.58 -5.15
N ILE A 16 -15.55 11.88 -5.09
CA ILE A 16 -14.94 12.80 -4.11
C ILE A 16 -15.28 12.36 -2.68
N ALA A 17 -16.52 11.97 -2.41
CA ALA A 17 -16.95 11.48 -1.11
C ALA A 17 -16.22 10.18 -0.72
N THR A 18 -16.04 9.26 -1.67
CA THR A 18 -15.32 8.00 -1.46
C THR A 18 -13.85 8.25 -1.14
N LEU A 19 -13.18 9.14 -1.90
CA LEU A 19 -11.79 9.50 -1.67
C LEU A 19 -11.58 10.20 -0.32
N ARG A 20 -12.46 11.14 0.03
CA ARG A 20 -12.38 11.87 1.30
C ARG A 20 -12.62 10.95 2.49
N SER A 21 -13.56 10.00 2.38
CA SER A 21 -13.81 9.00 3.42
C SER A 21 -12.61 8.08 3.64
N ALA A 22 -11.99 7.60 2.55
CA ALA A 22 -10.79 6.76 2.62
C ALA A 22 -9.59 7.51 3.21
N PHE A 23 -9.36 8.75 2.77
CA PHE A 23 -8.30 9.61 3.30
C PHE A 23 -8.51 9.94 4.78
N ALA A 24 -9.74 10.29 5.18
CA ALA A 24 -10.05 10.58 6.57
C ALA A 24 -9.82 9.36 7.48
N LYS A 25 -10.21 8.17 7.02
CA LYS A 25 -9.97 6.92 7.75
C LYS A 25 -8.48 6.65 7.93
N ASP A 26 -7.69 6.83 6.88
CA ASP A 26 -6.24 6.61 6.93
C ASP A 26 -5.54 7.63 7.85
N VAL A 27 -5.91 8.90 7.76
CA VAL A 27 -5.39 9.97 8.64
C VAL A 27 -5.78 9.74 10.09
N ALA A 28 -7.01 9.31 10.38
CA ALA A 28 -7.44 8.99 11.74
C ALA A 28 -6.62 7.83 12.35
N LEU A 29 -6.32 6.80 11.54
CA LEU A 29 -5.43 5.71 11.97
C LEU A 29 -4.00 6.23 12.24
N CYS A 30 -3.46 7.10 11.38
CA CYS A 30 -2.16 7.72 11.60
C CYS A 30 -2.08 8.54 12.89
N VAL A 31 -3.10 9.36 13.16
CA VAL A 31 -3.17 10.21 14.37
C VAL A 31 -3.24 9.36 15.63
N SER A 32 -4.09 8.33 15.65
CA SER A 32 -4.20 7.43 16.81
C SER A 32 -2.92 6.62 17.06
N LEU A 33 -2.20 6.22 16.01
CA LEU A 33 -0.89 5.56 16.15
C LEU A 33 0.18 6.52 16.70
N GLY A 34 0.20 7.76 16.20
CA GLY A 34 1.13 8.81 16.65
C GLY A 34 0.93 9.20 18.11
N GLU A 35 -0.31 9.26 18.58
CA GLU A 35 -0.61 9.54 20.00
C GLU A 35 -0.11 8.42 20.92
N ASN A 36 -0.22 7.16 20.51
CA ASN A 36 0.27 6.02 21.28
C ASN A 36 1.80 5.99 21.34
N ILE A 37 2.48 6.29 20.22
CA ILE A 37 3.94 6.43 20.18
C ILE A 37 4.39 7.57 21.09
N THR A 38 3.68 8.70 21.06
CA THR A 38 4.01 9.88 21.89
C THR A 38 3.85 9.59 23.39
N LYS A 39 2.81 8.86 23.78
CA LYS A 39 2.64 8.41 25.18
C LYS A 39 3.75 7.43 25.60
N SER A 40 4.16 6.53 24.71
CA SER A 40 5.24 5.57 24.98
C SER A 40 6.61 6.26 25.11
N VAL A 41 6.92 7.17 24.18
CA VAL A 41 8.17 7.93 24.12
C VAL A 41 8.27 8.93 25.28
N SER A 42 7.21 9.67 25.59
CA SER A 42 7.21 10.64 26.70
C SER A 42 7.38 10.00 28.07
N LYS A 43 6.89 8.77 28.28
CA LYS A 43 7.06 8.02 29.53
C LYS A 43 8.52 7.63 29.78
N TYR A 44 9.25 7.32 28.71
CA TYR A 44 10.64 6.89 28.79
C TYR A 44 11.64 8.05 28.74
N MET A 45 11.35 9.08 27.94
CA MET A 45 12.31 10.17 27.68
C MET A 45 12.21 11.32 28.69
N ARG A 46 11.04 11.56 29.32
CA ARG A 46 10.89 12.60 30.37
C ARG A 46 11.90 12.49 31.52
N PRO A 47 12.13 11.31 32.13
CA PRO A 47 13.07 11.22 33.25
C PRO A 47 14.52 11.44 32.79
N TRP A 48 14.85 11.05 31.55
CA TRP A 48 16.19 11.20 31.00
C TRP A 48 16.52 12.67 30.67
N LEU A 49 15.55 13.40 30.15
CA LEU A 49 15.73 14.80 29.74
C LEU A 49 15.81 15.78 30.93
N MET A 50 15.17 15.44 32.06
CA MET A 50 15.24 16.27 33.28
C MET A 50 16.60 16.21 33.98
N GLN A 51 17.47 15.24 33.66
CA GLN A 51 18.77 15.09 34.29
C GLN A 51 19.90 15.92 33.68
N GLN A 52 19.75 16.45 32.45
CA GLN A 52 20.90 16.98 31.69
C GLN A 52 20.86 18.46 31.31
N GLN A 53 19.82 19.25 31.64
CA GLN A 53 19.64 20.55 30.96
C GLN A 53 19.38 21.79 31.84
N ASP A 54 20.15 22.85 31.54
CA ASP A 54 20.00 24.23 32.01
C ASP A 54 18.66 24.87 31.58
N LYS A 55 18.14 25.77 32.43
CA LYS A 55 16.78 26.33 32.34
C LYS A 55 16.45 27.03 31.02
N GLU A 56 17.42 27.60 30.30
CA GLU A 56 17.17 28.37 29.06
C GLU A 56 16.94 27.51 27.82
N PHE A 57 17.59 26.33 27.69
CA PHE A 57 17.40 25.46 26.53
C PHE A 57 16.14 24.59 26.62
N LYS A 58 15.48 24.53 27.78
CA LYS A 58 14.29 23.68 28.00
C LYS A 58 13.14 23.98 27.04
N GLN A 59 12.92 25.27 26.72
CA GLN A 59 11.82 25.69 25.85
C GLN A 59 11.96 25.16 24.40
N TRP A 60 13.18 25.15 23.86
CA TRP A 60 13.44 24.66 22.50
C TRP A 60 13.39 23.14 22.44
N VAL A 61 13.86 22.47 23.48
CA VAL A 61 13.87 21.01 23.54
C VAL A 61 12.45 20.45 23.70
N ASP A 62 11.60 21.07 24.53
CA ASP A 62 10.18 20.64 24.62
C ASP A 62 9.46 20.82 23.28
N PHE A 63 9.73 21.91 22.56
CA PHE A 63 9.17 22.15 21.23
C PHE A 63 9.68 21.15 20.17
N LEU A 64 11.00 20.95 20.09
CA LEU A 64 11.63 20.01 19.17
C LEU A 64 11.17 18.59 19.46
N PHE A 65 11.19 18.16 20.72
CA PHE A 65 10.83 16.80 21.10
C PHE A 65 9.36 16.47 20.79
N SER A 66 8.45 17.40 21.08
CA SER A 66 7.03 17.32 20.69
C SER A 66 6.86 17.21 19.17
N THR A 67 7.59 18.04 18.41
CA THR A 67 7.49 18.10 16.95
C THR A 67 8.08 16.84 16.29
N PHE A 68 9.23 16.38 16.75
CA PHE A 68 9.87 15.14 16.30
C PHE A 68 9.01 13.93 16.59
N CYS A 69 8.42 13.85 17.78
CA CYS A 69 7.59 12.71 18.15
C CYS A 69 6.34 12.60 17.25
N LYS A 70 5.72 13.74 16.92
CA LYS A 70 4.61 13.80 15.97
C LYS A 70 5.06 13.43 14.54
N MET A 71 6.21 13.93 14.10
CA MET A 71 6.78 13.62 12.78
C MET A 71 7.12 12.13 12.64
N ILE A 72 7.68 11.50 13.68
CA ILE A 72 7.97 10.06 13.71
C ILE A 72 6.67 9.25 13.68
N GLY A 73 5.64 9.67 14.44
CA GLY A 73 4.32 9.05 14.41
C GLY A 73 3.68 9.06 13.02
N VAL A 74 3.71 10.22 12.35
CA VAL A 74 3.21 10.37 10.97
C VAL A 74 4.06 9.54 10.00
N GLY A 75 5.39 9.52 10.16
CA GLY A 75 6.30 8.73 9.31
C GLY A 75 6.07 7.21 9.41
N LEU A 76 5.86 6.69 10.62
CA LEU A 76 5.54 5.28 10.87
C LEU A 76 4.18 4.88 10.30
N ALA A 77 3.20 5.77 10.41
CA ALA A 77 1.88 5.50 9.84
C ALA A 77 1.91 5.48 8.30
N LEU A 78 2.67 6.38 7.66
CA LEU A 78 2.92 6.35 6.22
C LEU A 78 3.69 5.10 5.77
N MET A 79 4.56 4.54 6.63
CA MET A 79 5.20 3.25 6.37
C MET A 79 4.19 2.10 6.38
N LEU A 80 3.28 2.06 7.37
CA LEU A 80 2.25 1.01 7.45
C LEU A 80 1.26 1.08 6.27
N ALA A 81 0.82 2.28 5.87
CA ALA A 81 -0.05 2.46 4.71
C ALA A 81 0.58 1.91 3.41
N ARG A 82 1.91 2.02 3.28
CA ARG A 82 2.66 1.47 2.14
C ARG A 82 2.80 -0.04 2.19
N VAL A 83 3.03 -0.59 3.36
CA VAL A 83 3.10 -2.05 3.55
C VAL A 83 1.76 -2.70 3.14
N VAL A 84 0.63 -2.14 3.59
CA VAL A 84 -0.71 -2.63 3.22
C VAL A 84 -0.94 -2.53 1.71
N SER A 85 -0.56 -1.42 1.09
CA SER A 85 -0.70 -1.21 -0.36
C SER A 85 0.15 -2.19 -1.18
N ALA A 86 1.37 -2.49 -0.71
CA ALA A 86 2.25 -3.47 -1.32
C ALA A 86 1.67 -4.89 -1.22
N PHE A 87 1.18 -5.29 -0.03
CA PHE A 87 0.52 -6.58 0.17
C PHE A 87 -0.67 -6.78 -0.78
N HIS A 88 -1.57 -5.80 -0.84
CA HIS A 88 -2.77 -5.91 -1.69
C HIS A 88 -2.43 -6.00 -3.18
N SER A 89 -1.42 -5.24 -3.61
CA SER A 89 -0.96 -5.25 -5.01
C SER A 89 -0.25 -6.56 -5.36
N ALA A 90 0.52 -7.13 -4.43
CA ALA A 90 1.19 -8.41 -4.61
C ALA A 90 0.19 -9.57 -4.74
N ILE A 91 -0.86 -9.59 -3.91
CA ILE A 91 -1.92 -10.61 -3.99
C ILE A 91 -2.69 -10.51 -5.31
N LYS A 92 -3.10 -9.30 -5.71
CA LYS A 92 -3.80 -9.08 -6.98
C LYS A 92 -2.92 -9.41 -8.19
N GLY A 93 -1.66 -8.99 -8.17
CA GLY A 93 -0.69 -9.29 -9.22
C GLY A 93 -0.38 -10.78 -9.32
N GLY A 94 -0.21 -11.47 -8.19
CA GLY A 94 0.01 -12.92 -8.13
C GLY A 94 -1.15 -13.72 -8.72
N ASN A 95 -2.40 -13.31 -8.45
CA ASN A 95 -3.57 -13.96 -9.04
C ASN A 95 -3.59 -13.82 -10.58
N ALA A 96 -3.34 -12.62 -11.09
CA ALA A 96 -3.28 -12.37 -12.53
C ALA A 96 -2.16 -13.17 -13.22
N MET A 97 -0.98 -13.23 -12.59
CA MET A 97 0.17 -13.94 -13.14
C MET A 97 0.00 -15.46 -13.08
N ALA A 98 -0.64 -16.00 -12.03
CA ALA A 98 -0.99 -17.42 -11.95
C ALA A 98 -1.93 -17.82 -13.10
N HIS A 99 -2.99 -17.03 -13.36
CA HIS A 99 -3.88 -17.26 -14.50
C HIS A 99 -3.14 -17.20 -15.85
N ALA A 100 -2.24 -16.24 -16.03
CA ALA A 100 -1.43 -16.13 -17.26
C ALA A 100 -0.49 -17.34 -17.43
N LEU A 101 0.12 -17.81 -16.34
CA LEU A 101 1.03 -18.95 -16.37
C LEU A 101 0.29 -20.24 -16.74
N PHE A 102 -0.90 -20.49 -16.17
CA PHE A 102 -1.71 -21.66 -16.52
C PHE A 102 -2.18 -21.64 -17.99
N ARG A 103 -2.47 -20.46 -18.55
CA ARG A 103 -2.74 -20.32 -19.99
C ARG A 103 -1.53 -20.73 -20.85
N VAL A 104 -0.31 -20.33 -20.46
CA VAL A 104 0.92 -20.71 -21.17
C VAL A 104 1.22 -22.20 -21.03
N LEU A 105 1.01 -22.79 -19.85
CA LEU A 105 1.22 -24.23 -19.62
C LEU A 105 0.20 -25.09 -20.37
N ALA A 106 -1.05 -24.63 -20.51
CA ALA A 106 -2.06 -25.32 -21.32
C ALA A 106 -1.63 -25.43 -22.78
N THR A 107 -1.02 -24.38 -23.36
CA THR A 107 -0.47 -24.42 -24.72
C THR A 107 0.65 -25.44 -24.89
N LYS A 108 1.38 -25.77 -23.81
CA LYS A 108 2.50 -26.73 -23.82
C LYS A 108 2.06 -28.19 -23.57
N LYS A 109 0.76 -28.47 -23.39
CA LYS A 109 0.18 -29.80 -23.11
C LYS A 109 0.71 -30.50 -21.84
N LEU A 110 1.28 -29.78 -20.88
CA LEU A 110 1.92 -30.35 -19.68
C LEU A 110 0.97 -30.64 -18.51
N LEU A 111 -0.29 -30.20 -18.59
CA LEU A 111 -1.28 -30.33 -17.50
C LEU A 111 -2.24 -31.50 -17.74
N PRO A 112 -2.84 -32.10 -16.69
CA PRO A 112 -3.90 -33.10 -16.87
C PRO A 112 -5.04 -32.53 -17.74
N THR A 113 -5.61 -33.40 -18.57
CA THR A 113 -6.56 -33.06 -19.65
C THR A 113 -7.75 -32.24 -19.14
N ASP A 114 -8.20 -32.50 -17.92
CA ASP A 114 -9.31 -31.80 -17.27
C ASP A 114 -8.99 -30.32 -17.01
N LEU A 115 -7.73 -30.01 -16.65
CA LEU A 115 -7.28 -28.63 -16.43
C LEU A 115 -7.03 -27.89 -17.75
N GLN A 116 -6.57 -28.60 -18.79
CA GLN A 116 -6.42 -28.00 -20.11
C GLN A 116 -7.78 -27.57 -20.68
N ASN A 117 -8.79 -28.43 -20.53
CA ASN A 117 -10.16 -28.14 -20.97
C ASN A 117 -10.77 -26.96 -20.20
N ALA A 118 -10.52 -26.86 -18.89
CA ALA A 118 -10.97 -25.74 -18.05
C ALA A 118 -10.27 -24.40 -18.39
N VAL A 119 -8.96 -24.42 -18.67
CA VAL A 119 -8.21 -23.22 -19.08
C VAL A 119 -8.61 -22.79 -20.50
N ALA A 120 -8.83 -23.75 -21.40
CA ALA A 120 -9.26 -23.49 -22.77
C ALA A 120 -10.68 -22.93 -22.85
N SER A 121 -11.62 -23.45 -22.06
CA SER A 121 -12.98 -22.91 -21.97
C SER A 121 -12.99 -21.49 -21.38
N GLY A 122 -12.17 -21.21 -20.36
CA GLY A 122 -11.99 -19.86 -19.81
C GLY A 122 -11.31 -18.88 -20.78
N ALA A 123 -10.39 -19.34 -21.63
CA ALA A 123 -9.78 -18.52 -22.68
C ALA A 123 -10.76 -18.23 -23.82
N ALA A 124 -11.51 -19.23 -24.28
CA ALA A 124 -12.56 -19.07 -25.29
C ALA A 124 -13.69 -18.14 -24.82
N ALA A 125 -14.13 -18.25 -23.55
CA ALA A 125 -15.14 -17.39 -22.96
C ALA A 125 -14.73 -15.91 -22.91
N SER A 126 -13.43 -15.61 -22.75
CA SER A 126 -12.94 -14.21 -22.80
C SER A 126 -12.98 -13.59 -24.20
N SER A 127 -13.14 -14.41 -25.25
CA SER A 127 -13.27 -13.97 -26.64
C SER A 127 -14.70 -13.96 -27.18
N SER A 128 -15.65 -14.64 -26.51
CA SER A 128 -17.06 -14.73 -26.93
C SER A 128 -17.98 -13.99 -25.96
N SER A 129 -18.57 -12.88 -26.39
CA SER A 129 -19.50 -12.04 -25.61
C SER A 129 -20.93 -12.60 -25.52
N SER A 130 -21.10 -13.93 -25.40
CA SER A 130 -22.43 -14.57 -25.29
C SER A 130 -22.77 -14.85 -23.82
N SER A 131 -24.01 -14.53 -23.40
CA SER A 131 -24.46 -14.68 -21.99
C SER A 131 -24.33 -16.09 -21.41
N GLY A 132 -24.26 -17.13 -22.24
CA GLY A 132 -23.98 -18.51 -21.79
C GLY A 132 -22.52 -18.75 -21.38
N ALA A 133 -21.57 -18.02 -21.97
CA ALA A 133 -20.15 -18.15 -21.68
C ALA A 133 -19.77 -17.69 -20.26
N HIS A 134 -20.61 -16.89 -19.60
CA HIS A 134 -20.35 -16.39 -18.25
C HIS A 134 -20.48 -17.48 -17.17
N LEU A 135 -21.47 -18.37 -17.30
CA LEU A 135 -21.69 -19.47 -16.34
C LEU A 135 -20.62 -20.56 -16.46
N ASP A 136 -20.26 -20.93 -17.70
CA ASP A 136 -19.23 -21.93 -17.96
C ASP A 136 -17.81 -21.42 -17.60
N SER A 137 -17.57 -20.11 -17.73
CA SER A 137 -16.32 -19.46 -17.31
C SER A 137 -16.12 -19.53 -15.79
N HIS A 138 -17.19 -19.40 -15.00
CA HIS A 138 -17.12 -19.50 -13.54
C HIS A 138 -16.78 -20.93 -13.09
N ALA A 139 -17.44 -21.95 -13.62
CA ALA A 139 -17.19 -23.34 -13.26
C ALA A 139 -15.76 -23.80 -13.62
N GLY A 140 -15.24 -23.38 -14.79
CA GLY A 140 -13.86 -23.64 -15.18
C GLY A 140 -12.84 -22.95 -14.28
N ARG A 141 -13.16 -21.75 -13.77
CA ARG A 141 -12.30 -20.99 -12.85
C ARG A 141 -12.24 -21.63 -11.47
N GLU A 142 -13.37 -22.05 -10.93
CA GLU A 142 -13.45 -22.73 -9.63
C GLU A 142 -12.66 -24.04 -9.65
N ALA A 143 -12.74 -24.82 -10.74
CA ALA A 143 -11.94 -26.02 -10.91
C ALA A 143 -10.43 -25.75 -10.93
N ILE A 144 -9.99 -24.58 -11.42
CA ILE A 144 -8.59 -24.16 -11.42
C ILE A 144 -8.17 -23.69 -10.03
N GLU A 145 -8.98 -22.85 -9.39
CA GLU A 145 -8.73 -22.27 -8.06
C GLU A 145 -8.70 -23.33 -6.95
N GLN A 146 -9.45 -24.43 -7.10
CA GLN A 146 -9.45 -25.53 -6.14
C GLN A 146 -8.18 -26.40 -6.18
N ASN A 147 -7.32 -26.25 -7.20
CA ASN A 147 -6.06 -26.99 -7.25
C ASN A 147 -5.05 -26.42 -6.25
N GLY A 148 -4.54 -27.28 -5.37
CA GLY A 148 -3.48 -26.91 -4.44
C GLY A 148 -2.23 -26.34 -5.13
N LEU A 149 -1.94 -26.77 -6.37
CA LEU A 149 -0.81 -26.26 -7.16
C LEU A 149 -1.03 -24.80 -7.59
N PHE A 150 -2.25 -24.44 -7.98
CA PHE A 150 -2.61 -23.05 -8.33
C PHE A 150 -2.48 -22.14 -7.11
N ILE A 151 -3.00 -22.57 -5.97
CA ILE A 151 -2.90 -21.87 -4.69
C ILE A 151 -1.44 -21.67 -4.27
N LEU A 152 -0.63 -22.74 -4.31
CA LEU A 152 0.78 -22.68 -3.90
C LEU A 152 1.59 -21.77 -4.82
N LEU A 153 1.34 -21.84 -6.13
CA LEU A 153 1.94 -20.94 -7.11
C LEU A 153 1.51 -19.48 -6.89
N GLN A 154 0.22 -19.22 -6.67
CA GLN A 154 -0.33 -17.88 -6.45
C GLN A 154 0.28 -17.23 -5.21
N TYR A 155 0.27 -17.94 -4.07
CA TYR A 155 0.86 -17.45 -2.83
C TYR A 155 2.38 -17.37 -2.91
N GLY A 156 3.04 -18.31 -3.61
CA GLY A 156 4.48 -18.27 -3.86
C GLY A 156 4.90 -17.05 -4.68
N LEU A 157 4.20 -16.74 -5.77
CA LEU A 157 4.44 -15.54 -6.56
C LEU A 157 4.07 -14.26 -5.81
N ALA A 158 2.98 -14.26 -5.05
CA ALA A 158 2.59 -13.11 -4.22
C ALA A 158 3.64 -12.83 -3.13
N PHE A 159 4.15 -13.87 -2.47
CA PHE A 159 5.19 -13.76 -1.45
C PHE A 159 6.52 -13.31 -2.08
N TYR A 160 6.89 -13.84 -3.25
CA TYR A 160 8.07 -13.41 -3.98
C TYR A 160 7.96 -11.94 -4.42
N GLY A 161 6.81 -11.53 -4.96
CA GLY A 161 6.55 -10.14 -5.33
C GLY A 161 6.58 -9.19 -4.14
N PHE A 162 6.01 -9.61 -3.00
CA PHE A 162 6.07 -8.86 -1.74
C PHE A 162 7.51 -8.78 -1.20
N TYR A 163 8.23 -9.90 -1.14
CA TYR A 163 9.62 -9.96 -0.72
C TYR A 163 10.51 -9.10 -1.62
N TRP A 164 10.27 -9.10 -2.93
CA TRP A 164 10.96 -8.22 -3.87
C TRP A 164 10.65 -6.74 -3.61
N GLN A 165 9.39 -6.38 -3.38
CA GLN A 165 9.01 -4.99 -3.05
C GLN A 165 9.61 -4.51 -1.72
N VAL A 166 9.68 -5.40 -0.72
CA VAL A 166 10.27 -5.10 0.60
C VAL A 166 11.80 -5.08 0.56
N SER A 167 12.44 -6.00 -0.16
CA SER A 167 13.91 -6.12 -0.27
C SER A 167 14.52 -5.06 -1.19
N GLN A 168 13.78 -4.60 -2.20
CA GLN A 168 14.10 -3.36 -2.91
C GLN A 168 13.88 -2.13 -2.01
N GLY A 169 13.51 -2.30 -0.73
CA GLY A 169 13.53 -1.25 0.28
C GLY A 169 12.65 -0.06 -0.07
N PHE A 170 11.56 -0.29 -0.83
CA PHE A 170 10.81 0.80 -1.45
C PHE A 170 11.73 1.88 -2.05
N GLN A 171 12.82 1.51 -2.77
CA GLN A 171 13.91 2.41 -3.20
C GLN A 171 13.35 3.81 -3.46
N LEU A 172 13.58 4.70 -2.49
CA LEU A 172 12.96 6.02 -2.36
C LEU A 172 13.54 6.97 -3.42
N ARG A 173 13.31 6.68 -4.70
CA ARG A 173 13.62 7.54 -5.85
C ARG A 173 12.48 8.51 -6.17
N SER A 174 11.45 8.58 -5.33
CA SER A 174 10.33 9.50 -5.53
C SER A 174 10.57 10.81 -4.78
N TRP A 175 10.66 11.91 -5.54
CA TRP A 175 10.72 13.31 -5.12
C TRP A 175 9.75 13.69 -3.98
N ILE A 176 8.65 12.97 -3.80
CA ILE A 176 7.69 13.13 -2.70
C ILE A 176 8.31 12.95 -1.30
N PHE A 177 9.29 12.06 -1.10
CA PHE A 177 9.94 11.92 0.21
C PHE A 177 10.93 13.04 0.49
N ARG A 178 11.61 13.58 -0.54
CA ARG A 178 12.33 14.86 -0.44
C ARG A 178 11.39 16.02 -0.10
N LEU A 179 10.11 15.92 -0.44
CA LEU A 179 9.09 16.92 -0.16
C LEU A 179 8.50 16.79 1.26
N ILE A 180 8.34 15.57 1.77
CA ILE A 180 7.91 15.29 3.16
C ILE A 180 9.02 15.55 4.18
N LEU A 181 10.29 15.29 3.81
CA LEU A 181 11.47 15.62 4.61
C LEU A 181 11.99 17.03 4.33
N LEU A 182 11.41 17.77 3.39
CA LEU A 182 11.82 19.13 3.03
C LEU A 182 11.98 20.07 4.24
N PRO A 183 11.09 20.10 5.26
CA PRO A 183 11.35 20.89 6.46
C PRO A 183 12.61 20.43 7.20
N PHE A 184 12.91 19.13 7.21
CA PHE A 184 14.10 18.57 7.84
C PHE A 184 15.38 18.89 7.04
N THR A 185 15.35 18.74 5.71
CA THR A 185 16.48 19.07 4.83
C THR A 185 16.75 20.57 4.76
N LEU A 186 15.71 21.41 4.87
CA LEU A 186 15.85 22.85 5.05
C LEU A 186 16.48 23.17 6.40
N THR A 187 16.04 22.50 7.48
CA THR A 187 16.62 22.72 8.81
C THR A 187 18.10 22.36 8.81
N GLU A 188 18.47 21.22 8.23
CA GLU A 188 19.87 20.81 8.05
C GLU A 188 20.64 21.84 7.22
N SER A 189 20.12 22.24 6.05
CA SER A 189 20.80 23.22 5.18
C SER A 189 20.97 24.58 5.85
N ILE A 190 19.99 25.04 6.63
CA ILE A 190 20.06 26.28 7.40
C ILE A 190 21.10 26.14 8.51
N LEU A 191 21.12 25.03 9.26
CA LEU A 191 22.10 24.80 10.32
C LEU A 191 23.53 24.75 9.79
N THR A 192 23.76 24.07 8.67
CA THR A 192 25.09 24.00 8.05
C THR A 192 25.53 25.35 7.52
N TRP A 193 24.60 26.16 6.99
CA TRP A 193 24.90 27.53 6.55
C TRP A 193 25.21 28.45 7.73
N LEU A 194 24.49 28.31 8.84
CA LEU A 194 24.68 29.08 10.09
C LEU A 194 25.92 28.64 10.89
N ALA A 195 26.35 27.39 10.75
CA ALA A 195 27.58 26.89 11.36
C ALA A 195 28.84 27.21 10.52
N ALA A 196 28.67 27.47 9.23
CA ALA A 196 29.76 27.84 8.31
C ALA A 196 30.03 29.35 8.26
N TYR A 197 29.18 30.17 8.90
CA TYR A 197 29.28 31.63 8.97
C TYR A 197 29.41 32.09 10.42
#